data_AF-A0A954JZD1-F1
#
_entry.id   AF-A0A954JZD1-F1
#
_cell.length_a   1.000
_cell.length_b   1.000
_cell.length_c   1.000
_cell.angle_alpha   90.00
_cell.angle_beta   90.00
_cell.angle_gamma   90.00
#
_symmetry.space_group_name_H-M   'P 1'
#
loop_
_entity.id
_entity.type
_entity.pdbx_description
1 polymer ?
#
loop_
_entity_poly.entity_id
_entity_poly.type
_entity_poly.pdbx_seq_one_letter_code
_entity_poly.pdbx_strand_id
1 'polypeptide(L)'
;MNSSNIESPAPEIEPRPLGWWRQLMYVLANGFVLFFFSERLFWTVFGADATLSDLIMTWLAYSAVAYLFLGACWWLRVGDFAAVFLAGALFGWLLEGGIAPTLYGTEPSSPFPLSLIWTAVAWHATLSVWLGWYRLGSALREGRNREVVGLSLFFGVFWGMWGMFPWQETPPVQTTEDVFLFHAVSMTSLLGCAYCLANRLQRKRHFKPAPAGLLIAAAVWGVFWLQIAITIGWMVPVILCSLLLLVIIPLWRSRLSRITQLALAAHGLRTPWFSYLLLIILPAVATMTYVLGVNIGMTQFPVAYVMLWLSTGIGIVLLSSAFIKVCRRSVTPP
;
A
#
# COMPACT_ATOMS: atom_id res chain seq x y z
N MET A 1 -58.85 3.21 2.98
CA MET A 1 -57.54 2.66 3.37
C MET A 1 -57.05 1.79 2.23
N ASN A 2 -56.17 2.31 1.37
CA ASN A 2 -55.59 1.54 0.28
C ASN A 2 -54.32 0.85 0.79
N SER A 3 -54.36 -0.48 0.85
CA SER A 3 -53.19 -1.33 1.06
C SER A 3 -52.26 -1.17 -0.14
N SER A 4 -51.29 -0.27 -0.03
CA SER A 4 -50.19 -0.14 -0.98
C SER A 4 -49.41 -1.45 -1.01
N ASN A 5 -49.46 -2.14 -2.15
CA ASN A 5 -48.59 -3.26 -2.47
C ASN A 5 -47.13 -2.82 -2.27
N ILE A 6 -46.50 -3.28 -1.20
CA ILE A 6 -45.06 -3.17 -1.02
C ILE A 6 -44.46 -4.19 -1.99
N GLU A 7 -44.12 -3.75 -3.20
CA GLU A 7 -43.30 -4.54 -4.10
C GLU A 7 -42.02 -4.92 -3.35
N SER A 8 -41.77 -6.22 -3.21
CA SER A 8 -40.51 -6.69 -2.65
C SER A 8 -39.37 -6.16 -3.53
N PRO A 9 -38.32 -5.55 -2.95
CA PRO A 9 -37.19 -5.08 -3.74
C PRO A 9 -36.64 -6.24 -4.55
N ALA A 10 -36.46 -6.02 -5.85
CA ALA A 10 -35.93 -7.03 -6.76
C ALA A 10 -34.64 -7.62 -6.16
N PRO A 11 -34.44 -8.95 -6.26
CA PRO A 11 -33.30 -9.62 -5.65
C PRO A 11 -32.00 -8.98 -6.13
N GLU A 12 -31.21 -8.47 -5.18
CA GLU A 12 -29.92 -7.86 -5.45
C GLU A 12 -29.01 -8.92 -6.08
N ILE A 13 -28.74 -8.80 -7.38
CA ILE A 13 -27.93 -9.77 -8.11
C ILE A 13 -26.52 -9.73 -7.52
N GLU A 14 -26.13 -10.78 -6.79
CA GLU A 14 -24.79 -10.87 -6.25
C GLU A 14 -23.74 -10.68 -7.36
N PRO A 15 -22.79 -9.74 -7.20
CA PRO A 15 -21.78 -9.49 -8.21
C PRO A 15 -20.97 -10.76 -8.46
N ARG A 16 -20.77 -11.13 -9.73
CA ARG A 16 -20.00 -12.35 -10.07
C ARG A 16 -18.51 -12.17 -9.71
N PRO A 17 -17.80 -13.22 -9.30
CA PRO A 17 -16.36 -13.14 -9.08
C PRO A 17 -15.60 -12.86 -10.39
N LEU A 18 -14.39 -12.30 -10.27
CA LEU A 18 -13.47 -12.18 -11.40
C LEU A 18 -13.09 -13.57 -11.95
N GLY A 19 -12.99 -13.69 -13.28
CA GLY A 19 -12.39 -14.88 -13.88
C GLY A 19 -10.87 -14.84 -13.72
N TRP A 20 -10.20 -16.00 -13.84
CA TRP A 20 -8.77 -16.17 -13.57
C TRP A 20 -7.87 -15.06 -14.13
N TRP A 21 -7.93 -14.79 -15.45
CA TRP A 21 -7.11 -13.76 -16.09
C TRP A 21 -7.37 -12.35 -15.56
N ARG A 22 -8.64 -12.02 -15.30
CA ARG A 22 -9.00 -10.72 -14.73
C ARG A 22 -8.53 -10.59 -13.29
N GLN A 23 -8.55 -11.69 -12.53
CA GLN A 23 -8.02 -11.73 -11.18
C GLN A 23 -6.51 -11.52 -11.17
N LEU A 24 -5.79 -12.18 -12.07
CA LEU A 24 -4.35 -11.97 -12.25
C LEU A 24 -4.03 -10.51 -12.59
N MET A 25 -4.70 -9.94 -13.61
CA MET A 25 -4.51 -8.52 -13.97
C MET A 25 -4.87 -7.57 -12.82
N TYR A 26 -5.93 -7.88 -12.07
CA TYR A 26 -6.32 -7.08 -10.91
C TYR A 26 -5.23 -7.12 -9.83
N VAL A 27 -4.66 -8.30 -9.55
CA VAL A 27 -3.57 -8.45 -8.59
C VAL A 27 -2.32 -7.71 -9.07
N LEU A 28 -1.93 -7.88 -10.33
CA LEU A 28 -0.77 -7.19 -10.92
C LEU A 28 -0.92 -5.67 -10.85
N ALA A 29 -2.12 -5.14 -11.11
CA ALA A 29 -2.40 -3.72 -11.01
C ALA A 29 -2.30 -3.22 -9.55
N ASN A 30 -2.88 -3.92 -8.58
CA ASN A 30 -2.76 -3.55 -7.16
C ASN A 30 -1.34 -3.75 -6.64
N GLY A 31 -0.64 -4.78 -7.11
CA GLY A 31 0.77 -5.00 -6.88
C GLY A 31 1.62 -3.84 -7.37
N PHE A 32 1.31 -3.29 -8.55
CA PHE A 32 2.01 -2.09 -9.05
C PHE A 32 1.70 -0.85 -8.21
N VAL A 33 0.46 -0.64 -7.79
CA VAL A 33 0.09 0.48 -6.90
C VAL A 33 0.90 0.38 -5.59
N LEU A 34 0.91 -0.79 -4.96
CA LEU A 34 1.64 -1.01 -3.71
C LEU A 34 3.15 -0.92 -3.90
N PHE A 35 3.67 -1.45 -5.01
CA PHE A 35 5.07 -1.32 -5.43
C PHE A 35 5.47 0.15 -5.62
N PHE A 36 4.65 0.97 -6.28
CA PHE A 36 4.93 2.39 -6.48
C PHE A 36 5.13 3.11 -5.15
N PHE A 37 4.17 3.03 -4.22
CA PHE A 37 4.24 3.75 -2.95
C PHE A 37 5.29 3.18 -1.99
N SER A 38 5.61 1.89 -2.12
CA SER A 38 6.57 1.24 -1.23
C SER A 38 8.00 1.38 -1.72
N GLU A 39 8.24 1.25 -3.02
CA GLU A 39 9.59 1.20 -3.59
C GLU A 39 9.94 2.45 -4.38
N ARG A 40 9.06 2.91 -5.28
CA ARG A 40 9.39 4.01 -6.18
C ARG A 40 9.33 5.36 -5.47
N LEU A 41 8.37 5.52 -4.55
CA LEU A 41 8.32 6.65 -3.63
C LEU A 41 9.51 6.65 -2.66
N PHE A 42 10.05 5.48 -2.30
CA PHE A 42 11.14 5.34 -1.32
C PHE A 42 12.52 5.55 -1.95
N TRP A 43 12.84 4.86 -3.05
CA TRP A 43 14.15 4.99 -3.70
C TRP A 43 14.25 6.19 -4.64
N THR A 44 13.11 6.74 -5.05
CA THR A 44 12.93 8.00 -5.80
C THR A 44 13.53 8.10 -7.20
N VAL A 45 14.51 7.25 -7.50
CA VAL A 45 15.24 7.16 -8.77
C VAL A 45 15.59 5.70 -9.03
N PHE A 46 16.03 5.40 -10.26
CA PHE A 46 16.63 4.09 -10.53
C PHE A 46 18.08 4.11 -10.04
N GLY A 47 18.47 3.07 -9.29
CA GLY A 47 19.88 2.87 -8.97
C GLY A 47 20.71 2.70 -10.25
N ALA A 48 22.00 3.06 -10.21
CA ALA A 48 22.88 2.98 -11.37
C ALA A 48 22.93 1.56 -11.98
N ASP A 49 22.82 0.54 -11.14
CA ASP A 49 22.83 -0.87 -11.52
C ASP A 49 21.43 -1.48 -11.67
N ALA A 50 20.37 -0.69 -11.49
CA ALA A 50 19.00 -1.20 -11.53
C ALA A 50 18.62 -1.58 -12.97
N THR A 51 18.37 -2.87 -13.20
CA THR A 51 17.92 -3.34 -14.50
C THR A 51 16.39 -3.32 -14.60
N LEU A 52 15.87 -3.33 -15.84
CA LEU A 52 14.44 -3.53 -16.06
C LEU A 52 13.96 -4.88 -15.50
N SER A 53 14.82 -5.90 -15.52
CA SER A 53 14.51 -7.21 -14.94
C SER A 53 14.29 -7.11 -13.44
N ASP A 54 15.17 -6.39 -12.72
CA ASP A 54 15.02 -6.18 -11.28
C ASP A 54 13.70 -5.48 -10.96
N LEU A 55 13.37 -4.43 -11.72
CA LEU A 55 12.11 -3.72 -11.57
C LEU A 55 10.89 -4.64 -11.73
N ILE A 56 10.90 -5.49 -12.75
CA ILE A 56 9.82 -6.46 -13.01
C ILE A 56 9.76 -7.48 -11.88
N MET A 57 10.90 -8.02 -11.45
CA MET A 57 10.97 -9.02 -10.38
C MET A 57 10.48 -8.44 -9.05
N THR A 58 10.88 -7.22 -8.69
CA THR A 58 10.36 -6.53 -7.51
C THR A 58 8.85 -6.30 -7.64
N TRP A 59 8.35 -5.82 -8.78
CA TRP A 59 6.91 -5.67 -8.99
C TRP A 59 6.15 -6.99 -8.86
N LEU A 60 6.69 -8.10 -9.36
CA LEU A 60 6.08 -9.43 -9.23
C LEU A 60 6.09 -9.93 -7.78
N ALA A 61 7.18 -9.72 -7.04
CA ALA A 61 7.25 -10.03 -5.60
C ALA A 61 6.19 -9.23 -4.82
N TYR A 62 6.08 -7.94 -5.10
CA TYR A 62 5.04 -7.07 -4.54
C TYR A 62 3.63 -7.53 -4.94
N SER A 63 3.45 -8.04 -6.15
CA SER A 63 2.17 -8.59 -6.60
C SER A 63 1.79 -9.88 -5.88
N ALA A 64 2.76 -10.74 -5.53
CA ALA A 64 2.51 -11.91 -4.69
C ALA A 64 2.05 -11.50 -3.28
N VAL A 65 2.74 -10.56 -2.64
CA VAL A 65 2.33 -10.04 -1.32
C VAL A 65 1.00 -9.30 -1.40
N ALA A 66 0.76 -8.55 -2.48
CA ALA A 66 -0.54 -7.92 -2.74
C ALA A 66 -1.67 -8.95 -2.84
N TYR A 67 -1.43 -10.12 -3.44
CA TYR A 67 -2.42 -11.20 -3.46
C TYR A 67 -2.77 -11.67 -2.04
N LEU A 68 -1.75 -11.91 -1.20
CA LEU A 68 -1.94 -12.32 0.19
C LEU A 68 -2.69 -11.25 1.00
N PHE A 69 -2.31 -9.98 0.84
CA PHE A 69 -2.98 -8.84 1.45
C PHE A 69 -4.45 -8.72 1.01
N LEU A 70 -4.74 -8.79 -0.29
CA LEU A 70 -6.10 -8.75 -0.81
C LEU A 70 -6.93 -9.96 -0.33
N GLY A 71 -6.31 -11.14 -0.23
CA GLY A 71 -6.91 -12.34 0.35
C GLY A 71 -7.25 -12.16 1.83
N ALA A 72 -6.34 -11.60 2.62
CA ALA A 72 -6.57 -11.26 4.02
C ALA A 72 -7.71 -10.24 4.17
N CYS A 73 -7.71 -9.17 3.36
CA CYS A 73 -8.81 -8.20 3.32
C CYS A 73 -10.16 -8.86 3.03
N TRP A 74 -10.20 -9.79 2.08
CA TRP A 74 -11.42 -10.53 1.73
C TRP A 74 -11.88 -11.45 2.87
N TRP A 75 -11.01 -12.30 3.41
CA TRP A 75 -11.35 -13.27 4.44
C TRP A 75 -11.66 -12.65 5.80
N LEU A 76 -10.94 -11.59 6.17
CA LEU A 76 -11.10 -10.89 7.43
C LEU A 76 -12.16 -9.79 7.36
N ARG A 77 -12.81 -9.62 6.20
CA ARG A 77 -13.86 -8.61 5.95
C ARG A 77 -13.42 -7.21 6.37
N VAL A 78 -12.20 -6.84 5.99
CA VAL A 78 -11.64 -5.52 6.27
C VAL A 78 -12.60 -4.48 5.69
N GLY A 79 -13.20 -3.63 6.52
CA GLY A 79 -14.40 -2.86 6.21
C GLY A 79 -14.28 -1.33 6.28
N ASP A 80 -13.36 -0.85 7.09
CA ASP A 80 -13.23 0.56 7.43
C ASP A 80 -11.77 0.94 7.68
N PHE A 81 -11.55 2.22 7.93
CA PHE A 81 -10.22 2.81 8.14
C PHE A 81 -9.33 2.01 9.10
N ALA A 82 -9.82 1.65 10.30
CA ALA A 82 -8.97 0.99 11.28
C ALA A 82 -8.60 -0.43 10.83
N ALA A 83 -9.55 -1.16 10.23
CA ALA A 83 -9.27 -2.47 9.69
C ALA A 83 -8.30 -2.40 8.48
N VAL A 84 -8.44 -1.40 7.61
CA VAL A 84 -7.52 -1.16 6.48
C VAL A 84 -6.12 -0.88 6.98
N PHE A 85 -5.98 -0.07 8.02
CA PHE A 85 -4.67 0.25 8.60
C PHE A 85 -4.00 -1.00 9.19
N LEU A 86 -4.73 -1.84 9.95
CA LEU A 86 -4.18 -3.10 10.47
C LEU A 86 -3.82 -4.09 9.35
N ALA A 87 -4.64 -4.17 8.30
CA ALA A 87 -4.30 -4.95 7.10
C ALA A 87 -3.09 -4.37 6.36
N GLY A 88 -2.89 -3.05 6.42
CA GLY A 88 -1.70 -2.39 5.93
C GLY A 88 -0.45 -2.74 6.74
N ALA A 89 -0.56 -2.84 8.06
CA ALA A 89 0.55 -3.31 8.90
C ALA A 89 0.90 -4.78 8.61
N LEU A 90 -0.12 -5.63 8.37
CA LEU A 90 0.07 -6.99 7.88
C LEU A 90 0.88 -6.99 6.57
N PHE A 91 0.48 -6.17 5.59
CA PHE A 91 1.20 -6.03 4.32
C PHE A 91 2.65 -5.58 4.52
N GLY A 92 2.88 -4.56 5.35
CA GLY A 92 4.22 -4.05 5.64
C GLY A 92 5.14 -5.07 6.29
N TRP A 93 4.66 -5.84 7.27
CA TRP A 93 5.48 -6.89 7.89
C TRP A 93 5.73 -8.09 6.96
N LEU A 94 4.80 -8.42 6.07
CA LEU A 94 5.05 -9.43 5.05
C LEU A 94 6.14 -9.01 4.06
N LEU A 95 6.20 -7.71 3.70
CA LEU A 95 7.26 -7.18 2.86
C LEU A 95 8.59 -7.11 3.60
N GLU A 96 8.64 -6.38 4.71
CA GLU A 96 9.89 -6.05 5.41
C GLU A 96 10.44 -7.20 6.26
N GLY A 97 9.61 -8.21 6.53
CA GLY A 97 10.01 -9.44 7.21
C GLY A 97 10.22 -10.62 6.28
N GLY A 98 9.83 -10.52 5.00
CA GLY A 98 9.81 -11.65 4.07
C GLY A 98 10.40 -11.39 2.69
N ILE A 99 10.44 -10.15 2.20
CA ILE A 99 11.07 -9.77 0.93
C ILE A 99 12.34 -8.94 1.20
N ALA A 100 12.20 -7.87 1.97
CA ALA A 100 13.31 -7.13 2.52
C ALA A 100 13.60 -7.68 3.94
N PRO A 101 14.85 -7.65 4.43
CA PRO A 101 15.18 -8.06 5.79
C PRO A 101 15.14 -6.91 6.82
N THR A 102 14.70 -5.70 6.43
CA THR A 102 14.87 -4.51 7.28
C THR A 102 14.10 -4.60 8.60
N LEU A 103 13.02 -5.39 8.68
CA LEU A 103 12.28 -5.64 9.92
C LEU A 103 13.19 -6.09 11.06
N TYR A 104 14.26 -6.83 10.75
CA TYR A 104 15.16 -7.42 11.74
C TYR A 104 16.36 -6.53 12.11
N GLY A 105 16.38 -5.28 11.66
CA GLY A 105 17.45 -4.35 12.02
C GLY A 105 18.77 -4.60 11.31
N THR A 106 18.73 -5.19 10.12
CA THR A 106 19.94 -5.48 9.33
C THR A 106 20.59 -4.24 8.74
N GLU A 107 19.83 -3.14 8.64
CA GLU A 107 20.30 -1.87 8.10
C GLU A 107 20.60 -0.85 9.21
N PRO A 108 21.76 -0.16 9.18
CA PRO A 108 22.09 0.88 10.16
C PRO A 108 21.03 2.00 10.24
N SER A 109 20.37 2.31 9.12
CA SER A 109 19.32 3.32 9.01
C SER A 109 17.97 2.88 9.57
N SER A 110 17.80 1.58 9.89
CA SER A 110 16.56 1.00 10.42
C SER A 110 16.87 0.02 11.56
N PRO A 111 17.35 0.50 12.72
CA PRO A 111 17.75 -0.38 13.82
C PRO A 111 16.54 -1.08 14.46
N PHE A 112 16.73 -2.32 14.90
CA PHE A 112 15.74 -3.03 15.71
C PHE A 112 15.69 -2.42 17.13
N PRO A 113 14.51 -2.21 17.76
CA PRO A 113 13.16 -2.58 17.30
C PRO A 113 12.41 -1.47 16.53
N LEU A 114 13.05 -0.34 16.23
CA LEU A 114 12.42 0.79 15.54
C LEU A 114 11.94 0.39 14.13
N SER A 115 12.69 -0.48 13.45
CA SER A 115 12.35 -1.11 12.16
C SER A 115 10.98 -1.78 12.14
N LEU A 116 10.50 -2.29 13.28
CA LEU A 116 9.17 -2.93 13.39
C LEU A 116 8.02 -1.97 13.07
N ILE A 117 8.23 -0.69 13.34
CA ILE A 117 7.25 0.36 13.15
C ILE A 117 7.59 1.19 11.93
N TRP A 118 8.86 1.60 11.76
CA TRP A 118 9.22 2.57 10.73
C TRP A 118 8.86 2.11 9.31
N THR A 119 9.56 1.12 8.76
CA THR A 119 9.33 0.70 7.37
C THR A 119 7.98 -0.01 7.25
N ALA A 120 7.69 -0.97 8.13
CA ALA A 120 6.48 -1.76 8.03
C ALA A 120 5.17 -0.99 8.27
N VAL A 121 5.10 -0.15 9.31
CA VAL A 121 3.83 0.49 9.72
C VAL A 121 3.77 1.92 9.23
N ALA A 122 4.79 2.71 9.53
CA ALA A 122 4.81 4.12 9.21
C ALA A 122 4.92 4.36 7.71
N TRP A 123 5.73 3.57 7.00
CA TRP A 123 5.78 3.63 5.53
C TRP A 123 4.67 2.81 4.88
N HIS A 124 4.71 1.47 4.95
CA HIS A 124 3.80 0.66 4.15
C HIS A 124 2.34 0.73 4.59
N ALA A 125 2.03 0.65 5.88
CA ALA A 125 0.62 0.72 6.31
C ALA A 125 0.02 2.12 6.06
N THR A 126 0.76 3.17 6.36
CA THR A 126 0.28 4.56 6.27
C THR A 126 0.31 5.09 4.83
N LEU A 127 1.49 5.11 4.19
CA LEU A 127 1.66 5.69 2.86
C LEU A 127 1.17 4.73 1.77
N SER A 128 1.65 3.48 1.77
CA SER A 128 1.34 2.55 0.68
C SER A 128 -0.09 2.05 0.70
N VAL A 129 -0.57 1.56 1.84
CA VAL A 129 -1.89 0.94 1.93
C VAL A 129 -2.98 1.96 2.21
N TRP A 130 -2.85 2.76 3.28
CA TRP A 130 -3.93 3.67 3.66
C TRP A 130 -4.08 4.85 2.70
N LEU A 131 -3.03 5.66 2.52
CA LEU A 131 -3.14 6.87 1.70
C LEU A 131 -3.11 6.54 0.20
N GLY A 132 -2.16 5.71 -0.25
CA GLY A 132 -1.98 5.35 -1.65
C GLY A 132 -3.06 4.40 -2.14
N TRP A 133 -3.03 3.14 -1.71
CA TRP A 133 -3.94 2.12 -2.22
C TRP A 133 -5.41 2.43 -1.91
N TYR A 134 -5.74 2.75 -0.66
CA TYR A 134 -7.13 2.91 -0.22
C TYR A 134 -7.71 4.31 -0.50
N ARG A 135 -7.14 5.38 0.07
CA ARG A 135 -7.72 6.74 -0.02
C ARG A 135 -7.63 7.31 -1.43
N LEU A 136 -6.46 7.31 -2.05
CA LEU A 136 -6.30 7.80 -3.42
C LEU A 136 -7.06 6.91 -4.42
N GLY A 137 -7.00 5.58 -4.24
CA GLY A 137 -7.77 4.65 -5.08
C GLY A 137 -9.29 4.85 -5.01
N SER A 138 -9.84 5.10 -3.82
CA SER A 138 -11.26 5.44 -3.62
C SER A 138 -11.59 6.83 -4.17
N ALA A 139 -10.76 7.84 -3.92
CA ALA A 139 -10.96 9.20 -4.44
C ALA A 139 -11.00 9.23 -5.98
N LEU A 140 -10.10 8.50 -6.64
CA LEU A 140 -10.09 8.34 -8.09
C LEU A 140 -11.38 7.68 -8.58
N ARG A 141 -11.79 6.58 -7.96
CA ARG A 141 -12.96 5.78 -8.34
C ARG A 141 -14.27 6.55 -8.22
N GLU A 142 -14.40 7.34 -7.17
CA GLU A 142 -15.58 8.14 -6.82
C GLU A 142 -15.58 9.52 -7.48
N GLY A 143 -14.51 9.89 -8.19
CA GLY A 143 -14.39 11.19 -8.83
C GLY A 143 -14.24 12.36 -7.86
N ARG A 144 -13.70 12.10 -6.66
CA ARG A 144 -13.44 13.11 -5.63
C ARG A 144 -12.20 13.94 -5.98
N ASN A 145 -12.30 14.75 -7.02
CA ASN A 145 -11.18 15.48 -7.62
C ASN A 145 -10.40 16.34 -6.61
N ARG A 146 -11.07 16.99 -5.66
CA ARG A 146 -10.40 17.76 -4.60
C ARG A 146 -9.49 16.90 -3.74
N GLU A 147 -9.91 15.69 -3.42
CA GLU A 147 -9.13 14.73 -2.65
C GLU A 147 -7.99 14.13 -3.47
N VAL A 148 -8.21 13.84 -4.75
CA VAL A 148 -7.14 13.44 -5.67
C VAL A 148 -6.06 14.52 -5.75
N VAL A 149 -6.44 15.79 -5.96
CA VAL A 149 -5.50 16.92 -5.94
C VAL A 149 -4.77 17.01 -4.61
N GLY A 150 -5.49 16.97 -3.48
CA GLY A 150 -4.89 17.05 -2.15
C GLY A 150 -3.88 15.93 -1.87
N LEU A 151 -4.21 14.69 -2.23
CA LEU A 151 -3.31 13.54 -2.07
C LEU A 151 -2.13 13.60 -3.05
N SER A 152 -2.34 14.02 -4.30
CA SER A 152 -1.25 14.21 -5.27
C SER A 152 -0.30 15.33 -4.85
N LEU A 153 -0.80 16.44 -4.29
CA LEU A 153 0.03 17.49 -3.69
C LEU A 153 0.83 16.95 -2.50
N PHE A 154 0.17 16.25 -1.57
CA PHE A 154 0.82 15.64 -0.41
C PHE A 154 1.95 14.69 -0.83
N PHE A 155 1.66 13.71 -1.70
CA PHE A 155 2.65 12.76 -2.19
C PHE A 155 3.73 13.44 -3.04
N GLY A 156 3.39 14.47 -3.81
CA GLY A 156 4.38 15.26 -4.55
C GLY A 156 5.38 15.93 -3.63
N VAL A 157 4.92 16.72 -2.66
CA VAL A 157 5.78 17.40 -1.68
C VAL A 157 6.60 16.37 -0.89
N PHE A 158 5.95 15.31 -0.39
CA PHE A 158 6.62 14.24 0.32
C PHE A 158 7.73 13.60 -0.51
N TRP A 159 7.44 13.24 -1.77
CA TRP A 159 8.39 12.55 -2.64
C TRP A 159 9.56 13.45 -3.04
N GLY A 160 9.32 14.72 -3.34
CA GLY A 160 10.38 15.68 -3.66
C GLY A 160 11.29 15.95 -2.47
N MET A 161 10.75 16.04 -1.25
CA MET A 161 11.56 16.14 -0.03
C MET A 161 12.35 14.86 0.23
N TRP A 162 11.69 13.71 0.15
CA TRP A 162 12.33 12.41 0.37
C TRP A 162 13.37 12.07 -0.70
N GLY A 163 13.21 12.53 -1.94
CA GLY A 163 14.18 12.28 -3.02
C GLY A 163 15.57 12.89 -2.81
N MET A 164 15.71 13.81 -1.85
CA MET A 164 17.01 14.32 -1.43
C MET A 164 17.72 13.42 -0.41
N PHE A 165 17.01 12.48 0.23
CA PHE A 165 17.60 11.56 1.22
C PHE A 165 18.70 10.66 0.64
N PRO A 166 18.54 10.03 -0.56
CA PRO A 166 19.57 9.16 -1.12
C PRO A 166 20.94 9.83 -1.31
N TRP A 167 21.02 11.16 -1.27
CA TRP A 167 22.29 11.89 -1.33
C TRP A 167 23.12 11.75 -0.05
N GLN A 168 22.50 11.33 1.05
CA GLN A 168 23.13 11.08 2.35
C GLN A 168 23.50 9.59 2.53
N GLU A 169 23.10 8.73 1.59
CA GLU A 169 23.52 7.33 1.58
C GLU A 169 25.00 7.18 1.23
N THR A 170 25.56 6.00 1.50
CA THR A 170 26.95 5.67 1.20
C THR A 170 27.03 4.46 0.26
N PRO A 171 27.40 4.65 -1.03
CA PRO A 171 27.75 5.90 -1.69
C PRO A 171 26.52 6.81 -1.94
N PRO A 172 26.71 8.14 -2.04
CA PRO A 172 25.61 9.07 -2.26
C PRO A 172 25.01 8.87 -3.65
N VAL A 173 23.69 8.73 -3.71
CA VAL A 173 22.94 8.62 -4.97
C VAL A 173 22.39 10.00 -5.32
N GLN A 174 23.20 10.81 -5.99
CA GLN A 174 22.78 12.12 -6.48
C GLN A 174 22.13 11.98 -7.84
N THR A 175 20.99 12.65 -8.03
CA THR A 175 20.25 12.57 -9.30
C THR A 175 19.99 13.97 -9.84
N THR A 176 20.21 14.13 -11.14
CA THR A 176 19.91 15.38 -11.83
C THR A 176 18.39 15.60 -11.93
N GLU A 177 17.99 16.86 -12.04
CA GLU A 177 16.58 17.26 -12.02
C GLU A 177 15.75 16.62 -13.15
N ASP A 178 16.36 16.47 -14.33
CA ASP A 178 15.78 15.85 -15.51
C ASP A 178 15.57 14.34 -15.33
N VAL A 179 16.52 13.64 -14.72
CA VAL A 179 16.40 12.20 -14.41
C VAL A 179 15.33 11.97 -13.35
N PHE A 180 15.27 12.81 -12.31
CA PHE A 180 14.22 12.75 -11.30
C PHE A 180 12.83 13.01 -11.91
N LEU A 181 12.70 14.04 -12.76
CA LEU A 181 11.45 14.33 -13.49
C LEU A 181 11.03 13.15 -14.37
N PHE A 182 11.97 12.60 -15.15
CA PHE A 182 11.70 11.45 -16.00
C PHE A 182 11.20 10.24 -15.20
N HIS A 183 11.86 9.94 -14.08
CA HIS A 183 11.43 8.86 -13.18
C HIS A 183 10.03 9.12 -12.62
N ALA A 184 9.80 10.33 -12.08
CA ALA A 184 8.54 10.71 -11.45
C ALA A 184 7.37 10.63 -12.45
N VAL A 185 7.53 11.18 -13.66
CA VAL A 185 6.51 11.15 -14.73
C VAL A 185 6.25 9.72 -15.18
N SER A 186 7.30 8.94 -15.44
CA SER A 186 7.17 7.55 -15.91
C SER A 186 6.43 6.68 -14.91
N MET A 187 6.85 6.73 -13.64
CA MET A 187 6.26 5.92 -12.58
C MET A 187 4.83 6.36 -12.24
N THR A 188 4.54 7.67 -12.24
CA THR A 188 3.17 8.17 -12.04
C THR A 188 2.26 7.78 -13.20
N SER A 189 2.76 7.76 -14.43
CA SER A 189 1.99 7.32 -15.59
C SER A 189 1.60 5.85 -15.48
N LEU A 190 2.56 4.99 -15.10
CA LEU A 190 2.29 3.57 -14.84
C LEU A 190 1.33 3.38 -13.64
N LEU A 191 1.44 4.21 -12.60
CA LEU A 191 0.52 4.23 -11.47
C LEU A 191 -0.91 4.56 -11.91
N GLY A 192 -1.08 5.59 -12.75
CA GLY A 192 -2.36 5.96 -13.34
C GLY A 192 -2.98 4.83 -14.17
N CYS A 193 -2.17 4.14 -14.98
CA CYS A 193 -2.57 2.94 -15.71
C CYS A 193 -3.01 1.80 -14.77
N ALA A 194 -2.26 1.56 -13.69
CA ALA A 194 -2.58 0.54 -12.69
C ALA A 194 -3.91 0.81 -11.98
N TYR A 195 -4.14 2.04 -11.50
CA TYR A 195 -5.44 2.42 -10.92
C TYR A 195 -6.57 2.29 -11.92
N CYS A 196 -6.37 2.75 -13.16
CA CYS A 196 -7.37 2.68 -14.23
C CYS A 196 -7.76 1.23 -14.50
N LEU A 197 -6.77 0.33 -14.62
CA LEU A 197 -6.99 -1.09 -14.81
C LEU A 197 -7.71 -1.73 -13.62
N ALA A 198 -7.24 -1.49 -12.39
CA ALA A 198 -7.84 -2.03 -11.16
C ALA A 198 -9.32 -1.61 -11.02
N ASN A 199 -9.62 -0.33 -11.21
CA ASN A 199 -10.97 0.22 -11.13
C ASN A 199 -11.89 -0.32 -12.24
N ARG A 200 -11.38 -0.45 -13.48
CA ARG A 200 -12.14 -1.05 -14.60
C ARG A 200 -12.50 -2.51 -14.32
N LEU A 201 -11.58 -3.29 -13.76
CA LEU A 201 -11.80 -4.71 -13.46
C LEU A 201 -12.84 -4.91 -12.34
N GLN A 202 -12.88 -4.02 -11.34
CA GLN A 202 -13.81 -4.13 -10.20
C GLN A 202 -15.24 -3.63 -10.46
N ARG A 203 -15.49 -2.91 -11.56
CA ARG A 203 -16.76 -2.19 -11.76
C ARG A 203 -18.04 -3.03 -11.62
N LYS A 204 -18.00 -4.32 -11.97
CA LYS A 204 -19.15 -5.25 -11.93
C LYS A 204 -18.84 -6.58 -11.25
N ARG A 205 -17.63 -6.73 -10.67
CA ARG A 205 -17.12 -8.01 -10.19
C ARG A 205 -16.25 -7.77 -8.97
N HIS A 206 -16.32 -8.69 -8.02
CA HIS A 206 -15.49 -8.63 -6.82
C HIS A 206 -14.26 -9.54 -6.95
N PHE A 207 -13.18 -9.17 -6.27
CA PHE A 207 -12.06 -10.07 -6.05
C PHE A 207 -12.47 -11.13 -5.03
N LYS A 208 -12.25 -12.40 -5.37
CA LYS A 208 -12.41 -13.53 -4.46
C LYS A 208 -11.14 -14.37 -4.56
N PRO A 209 -10.32 -14.49 -3.51
CA PRO A 209 -9.06 -15.21 -3.57
C PRO A 209 -9.31 -16.67 -3.94
N ALA A 210 -8.58 -17.16 -4.95
CA ALA A 210 -8.62 -18.55 -5.37
C ALA A 210 -7.58 -19.34 -4.57
N PRO A 211 -7.88 -20.56 -4.10
CA PRO A 211 -6.93 -21.36 -3.32
C PRO A 211 -5.57 -21.55 -4.02
N ALA A 212 -5.58 -21.80 -5.33
CA ALA A 212 -4.35 -21.93 -6.12
C ALA A 212 -3.53 -20.62 -6.14
N GLY A 213 -4.18 -19.47 -6.26
CA GLY A 213 -3.48 -18.18 -6.24
C GLY A 213 -2.86 -17.86 -4.88
N LEU A 214 -3.55 -18.23 -3.79
CA LEU A 214 -3.02 -18.11 -2.43
C LEU A 214 -1.81 -19.01 -2.22
N LEU A 215 -1.89 -20.27 -2.68
CA LEU A 215 -0.79 -21.21 -2.57
C LEU A 215 0.44 -20.73 -3.35
N ILE A 216 0.25 -20.28 -4.59
CA ILE A 216 1.35 -19.75 -5.42
C ILE A 216 1.95 -18.50 -4.77
N ALA A 217 1.12 -17.54 -4.34
CA ALA A 217 1.61 -16.32 -3.70
C ALA A 217 2.36 -16.61 -2.39
N ALA A 218 1.84 -17.53 -1.57
CA ALA A 218 2.47 -17.96 -0.33
C ALA A 218 3.77 -18.73 -0.60
N ALA A 219 3.84 -19.53 -1.66
CA ALA A 219 5.07 -20.23 -2.05
C ALA A 219 6.15 -19.24 -2.52
N VAL A 220 5.80 -18.28 -3.39
CA VAL A 220 6.72 -17.23 -3.84
C VAL A 220 7.26 -16.45 -2.65
N TRP A 221 6.37 -15.94 -1.79
CA TRP A 221 6.75 -15.22 -0.57
C TRP A 221 7.59 -16.10 0.38
N GLY A 222 7.20 -17.36 0.56
CA GLY A 222 7.88 -18.31 1.43
C GLY A 222 9.32 -18.61 1.01
N VAL A 223 9.63 -18.57 -0.29
CA VAL A 223 11.01 -18.72 -0.79
C VAL A 223 11.89 -17.55 -0.32
N PHE A 224 11.44 -16.30 -0.50
CA PHE A 224 12.18 -15.13 -0.04
C PHE A 224 12.33 -15.14 1.49
N TRP A 225 11.23 -15.43 2.20
CA TRP A 225 11.24 -15.50 3.66
C TRP A 225 12.18 -16.58 4.20
N LEU A 226 12.20 -17.76 3.57
CA LEU A 226 13.11 -18.84 3.95
C LEU A 226 14.57 -18.44 3.75
N GLN A 227 14.89 -17.74 2.67
CA GLN A 227 16.25 -17.23 2.44
C GLN A 227 16.67 -16.27 3.57
N ILE A 228 15.79 -15.33 3.95
CA ILE A 228 16.03 -14.44 5.08
C ILE A 228 16.22 -15.22 6.39
N ALA A 229 15.36 -16.20 6.65
CA ALA A 229 15.44 -17.04 7.86
C ALA A 229 16.76 -17.83 7.93
N ILE A 230 17.27 -18.33 6.80
CA ILE A 230 18.56 -19.01 6.73
C ILE A 230 19.70 -18.03 7.02
N THR A 231 19.64 -16.81 6.48
CA THR A 231 20.70 -15.81 6.64
C THR A 231 20.75 -15.19 8.03
N ILE A 232 19.59 -14.87 8.63
CA ILE A 232 19.50 -14.14 9.90
C ILE A 232 19.34 -15.10 11.10
N GLY A 233 18.72 -16.27 10.91
CA GLY A 233 18.53 -17.29 11.93
C GLY A 233 17.11 -17.38 12.51
N TRP A 234 16.97 -18.18 13.57
CA TRP A 234 15.68 -18.65 14.09
C TRP A 234 14.77 -17.58 14.71
N MET A 235 15.28 -16.37 15.01
CA MET A 235 14.45 -15.30 15.56
C MET A 235 13.46 -14.72 14.52
N VAL A 236 13.78 -14.85 13.23
CA VAL A 236 12.95 -14.40 12.09
C VAL A 236 11.50 -14.92 12.19
N PRO A 237 11.23 -16.24 12.25
CA PRO A 237 9.87 -16.76 12.38
C PRO A 237 9.17 -16.30 13.66
N VAL A 238 9.89 -16.19 14.78
CA VAL A 238 9.29 -15.82 16.06
C VAL A 238 8.77 -14.38 16.01
N ILE A 239 9.60 -13.45 15.54
CA ILE A 239 9.24 -12.03 15.42
C ILE A 239 8.08 -11.86 14.42
N LEU A 240 8.23 -12.40 13.21
CA LEU A 240 7.23 -12.21 12.17
C LEU A 240 5.89 -12.82 12.58
N CYS A 241 5.84 -14.08 13.03
CA CYS A 241 4.59 -14.72 13.46
C CYS A 241 3.89 -13.94 14.57
N SER A 242 4.65 -13.41 15.55
CA SER A 242 4.09 -12.61 16.63
C SER A 242 3.41 -11.34 16.12
N LEU A 243 4.04 -10.65 15.18
CA LEU A 243 3.50 -9.44 14.57
C LEU A 243 2.26 -9.75 13.69
N LEU A 244 2.32 -10.81 12.86
CA LEU A 244 1.18 -11.22 12.06
C LEU A 244 -0.02 -11.58 12.95
N LEU A 245 0.19 -12.31 14.05
CA LEU A 245 -0.86 -12.65 15.01
C LEU A 245 -1.44 -11.41 15.70
N LEU A 246 -0.60 -10.41 16.01
CA LEU A 246 -1.02 -9.15 16.63
C LEU A 246 -2.12 -8.45 15.82
N VAL A 247 -2.08 -8.50 14.49
CA VAL A 247 -3.10 -7.86 13.62
C VAL A 247 -4.18 -8.81 13.14
N ILE A 248 -3.84 -10.09 12.88
CA ILE A 248 -4.81 -11.08 12.40
C ILE A 248 -5.85 -11.39 13.48
N ILE A 249 -5.47 -11.53 14.75
CA ILE A 249 -6.41 -11.90 15.82
C ILE A 249 -7.52 -10.85 16.00
N PRO A 250 -7.22 -9.54 16.17
CA PRO A 250 -8.25 -8.51 16.24
C PRO A 250 -9.13 -8.45 14.99
N LEU A 251 -8.53 -8.50 13.80
CA LEU A 251 -9.26 -8.47 12.53
C LEU A 251 -10.21 -9.67 12.42
N TRP A 252 -9.74 -10.87 12.76
CA TRP A 252 -10.53 -12.10 12.74
C TRP A 252 -11.71 -12.04 13.72
N ARG A 253 -11.52 -11.49 14.92
CA ARG A 253 -12.63 -11.28 15.86
C ARG A 253 -13.64 -10.25 15.33
N SER A 254 -13.15 -9.19 14.71
CA SER A 254 -14.01 -8.11 14.19
C SER A 254 -14.84 -8.53 12.96
N ARG A 255 -14.41 -9.55 12.19
CA ARG A 255 -15.12 -10.03 10.99
C ARG A 255 -16.54 -10.53 11.27
N LEU A 256 -16.85 -10.88 12.53
CA LEU A 256 -18.16 -11.33 12.98
C LEU A 256 -19.15 -10.18 13.17
N SER A 257 -18.64 -8.96 13.43
CA SER A 257 -19.47 -7.77 13.44
C SER A 257 -19.89 -7.46 12.00
N ARG A 258 -21.19 -7.55 11.67
CA ARG A 258 -21.73 -7.35 10.30
C ARG A 258 -21.60 -5.92 9.77
N ILE A 259 -20.88 -5.05 10.48
CA ILE A 259 -21.10 -3.60 10.40
C ILE A 259 -20.61 -2.97 9.10
N THR A 260 -19.67 -3.55 8.34
CA THR A 260 -19.32 -3.01 7.02
C THR A 260 -18.42 -3.99 6.28
N GLN A 261 -18.87 -4.58 5.18
CA GLN A 261 -17.92 -4.99 4.15
C GLN A 261 -17.35 -3.71 3.53
N LEU A 262 -16.06 -3.66 3.22
CA LEU A 262 -15.47 -2.44 2.65
C LEU A 262 -16.33 -1.99 1.47
N ALA A 263 -16.63 -0.71 1.43
CA ALA A 263 -16.96 -0.03 0.19
C ALA A 263 -15.75 0.00 -0.79
N LEU A 264 -14.89 -1.05 -0.82
CA LEU A 264 -14.30 -1.54 -2.08
C LEU A 264 -15.40 -1.68 -3.14
N ALA A 265 -16.63 -1.91 -2.67
CA ALA A 265 -17.86 -1.90 -3.41
C ALA A 265 -18.48 -0.52 -3.68
N ALA A 266 -17.71 0.49 -4.09
CA ALA A 266 -18.23 1.47 -5.05
C ALA A 266 -18.45 0.79 -6.43
N HIS A 267 -19.22 -0.30 -6.42
CA HIS A 267 -19.63 -1.03 -7.61
C HIS A 267 -20.55 -0.12 -8.42
N GLY A 268 -20.41 -0.16 -9.74
CA GLY A 268 -21.29 0.57 -10.64
C GLY A 268 -20.91 2.03 -10.93
N LEU A 269 -20.10 2.71 -10.10
CA LEU A 269 -19.67 4.09 -10.41
C LEU A 269 -18.85 4.12 -11.71
N ARG A 270 -19.19 5.06 -12.60
CA ARG A 270 -18.36 5.39 -13.76
C ARG A 270 -17.18 6.20 -13.25
N THR A 271 -15.99 5.63 -13.30
CA THR A 271 -14.80 6.40 -12.91
C THR A 271 -14.55 7.52 -13.91
N PRO A 272 -14.53 8.79 -13.50
CA PRO A 272 -14.28 9.89 -14.40
C PRO A 272 -12.82 9.85 -14.86
N TRP A 273 -12.60 9.79 -16.16
CA TRP A 273 -11.25 9.74 -16.74
C TRP A 273 -10.40 10.96 -16.35
N PHE A 274 -11.05 12.11 -16.14
CA PHE A 274 -10.42 13.34 -15.69
C PHE A 274 -9.71 13.20 -14.34
N SER A 275 -10.23 12.38 -13.41
CA SER A 275 -9.57 12.17 -12.11
C SER A 275 -8.19 11.54 -12.23
N TYR A 276 -7.96 10.71 -13.25
CA TYR A 276 -6.63 10.14 -13.50
C TYR A 276 -5.66 11.17 -14.07
N LEU A 277 -6.15 12.13 -14.88
CA LEU A 277 -5.29 13.23 -15.37
C LEU A 277 -4.76 14.08 -14.22
N LEU A 278 -5.54 14.26 -13.15
CA LEU A 278 -5.12 15.02 -11.98
C LEU A 278 -3.90 14.41 -11.27
N LEU A 279 -3.58 13.13 -11.51
CA LEU A 279 -2.35 12.52 -11.00
C LEU A 279 -1.08 13.19 -11.54
N ILE A 280 -1.14 13.94 -12.66
CA ILE A 280 0.00 14.70 -13.19
C ILE A 280 0.54 15.76 -12.22
N ILE A 281 -0.29 16.18 -11.25
CA ILE A 281 0.11 17.09 -10.18
C ILE A 281 1.21 16.46 -9.31
N LEU A 282 1.16 15.14 -9.09
CA LEU A 282 2.11 14.43 -8.24
C LEU A 282 3.56 14.59 -8.74
N PRO A 283 3.92 14.20 -9.98
CA PRO A 283 5.29 14.33 -10.47
C PRO A 283 5.68 15.79 -10.67
N ALA A 284 4.76 16.67 -11.08
CA ALA A 284 5.06 18.10 -11.21
C ALA A 284 5.47 18.73 -9.86
N VAL A 285 4.71 18.44 -8.80
CA VAL A 285 5.01 18.96 -7.46
C VAL A 285 6.21 18.25 -6.83
N ALA A 286 6.40 16.95 -7.08
CA ALA A 286 7.61 16.24 -6.67
C ALA A 286 8.87 16.87 -7.25
N THR A 287 8.91 17.07 -8.57
CA THR A 287 10.04 17.70 -9.24
C THR A 287 10.24 19.14 -8.76
N MET A 288 9.18 19.95 -8.66
CA MET A 288 9.30 21.32 -8.16
C MET A 288 9.88 21.36 -6.74
N THR A 289 9.41 20.47 -5.85
CA THR A 289 9.88 20.41 -4.46
C THR A 289 11.33 19.94 -4.40
N TYR A 290 11.71 18.95 -5.21
CA TYR A 290 13.08 18.46 -5.32
C TYR A 290 14.04 19.55 -5.79
N VAL A 291 13.73 20.21 -6.91
CA VAL A 291 14.51 21.31 -7.49
C VAL A 291 14.66 22.46 -6.49
N LEU A 292 13.57 22.88 -5.85
CA LEU A 292 13.63 23.93 -4.85
C LEU A 292 14.52 23.54 -3.66
N GLY A 293 14.35 22.32 -3.14
CA GLY A 293 15.14 21.81 -2.03
C GLY A 293 16.63 21.76 -2.33
N VAL A 294 17.01 21.30 -3.53
CA VAL A 294 18.40 21.31 -4.00
C VAL A 294 18.95 22.74 -4.07
N ASN A 295 18.21 23.67 -4.68
CA ASN A 295 18.66 25.06 -4.88
C ASN A 295 18.81 25.86 -3.58
N ILE A 296 18.05 25.54 -2.53
CA ILE A 296 18.18 26.20 -1.22
C ILE A 296 19.07 25.44 -0.23
N GLY A 297 19.74 24.37 -0.68
CA GLY A 297 20.69 23.60 0.14
C GLY A 297 20.03 22.68 1.18
N MET A 298 18.77 22.28 1.00
CA MET A 298 18.11 21.30 1.88
C MET A 298 18.76 19.91 1.85
N THR A 299 19.66 19.65 0.90
CA THR A 299 20.45 18.41 0.83
C THR A 299 21.35 18.20 2.05
N GLN A 300 21.72 19.29 2.74
CA GLN A 300 22.46 19.25 4.01
C GLN A 300 21.54 19.06 5.22
N PHE A 301 20.23 19.23 5.05
CA PHE A 301 19.27 19.06 6.14
C PHE A 301 18.98 17.56 6.33
N PRO A 302 18.89 17.05 7.57
CA PRO A 302 18.59 15.64 7.85
C PRO A 302 17.11 15.31 7.60
N VAL A 303 16.61 15.55 6.39
CA VAL A 303 15.20 15.36 5.98
C VAL A 303 14.74 13.95 6.33
N ALA A 304 15.59 12.96 6.08
CA ALA A 304 15.30 11.56 6.36
C ALA A 304 15.05 11.28 7.82
N TYR A 305 15.84 11.87 8.73
CA TYR A 305 15.64 11.72 10.17
C TYR A 305 14.37 12.43 10.64
N VAL A 306 14.07 13.61 10.11
CA VAL A 306 12.82 14.31 10.46
C VAL A 306 11.62 13.49 10.02
N MET A 307 11.65 12.95 8.80
CA MET A 307 10.62 12.06 8.29
C MET A 307 10.58 10.75 9.10
N LEU A 308 11.73 10.17 9.44
CA LEU A 308 11.90 8.99 10.33
C LEU A 308 11.09 9.13 11.61
N TRP A 309 11.37 10.19 12.36
CA TRP A 309 10.74 10.39 13.66
C TRP A 309 9.27 10.76 13.54
N LEU A 310 8.93 11.66 12.61
CA LEU A 310 7.55 12.10 12.41
C LEU A 310 6.66 10.93 11.98
N SER A 311 7.07 10.18 10.97
CA SER A 311 6.25 9.11 10.42
C SER A 311 6.21 7.91 11.38
N THR A 312 7.30 7.58 12.10
CA THR A 312 7.25 6.58 13.19
C THR A 312 6.21 6.96 14.24
N GLY A 313 6.25 8.20 14.75
CA GLY A 313 5.31 8.66 15.76
C GLY A 313 3.85 8.56 15.30
N ILE A 314 3.58 8.98 14.06
CA ILE A 314 2.27 8.83 13.42
C ILE A 314 1.89 7.34 13.32
N GLY A 315 2.81 6.48 12.88
CA GLY A 315 2.62 5.04 12.74
C GLY A 315 2.23 4.36 14.06
N ILE A 316 2.89 4.69 15.17
CA ILE A 316 2.54 4.19 16.51
C ILE A 316 1.13 4.61 16.88
N VAL A 317 0.82 5.91 16.79
CA VAL A 317 -0.48 6.45 17.16
C VAL A 317 -1.60 5.81 16.34
N LEU A 318 -1.41 5.67 15.03
CA LEU A 318 -2.37 5.04 14.13
C LEU A 318 -2.54 3.54 14.41
N LEU A 319 -1.44 2.81 14.64
CA LEU A 319 -1.48 1.39 14.96
C LEU A 319 -2.23 1.13 16.26
N SER A 320 -1.87 1.85 17.33
CA SER A 320 -2.55 1.73 18.63
C SER A 320 -4.03 2.09 18.53
N SER A 321 -4.36 3.19 17.85
CA SER A 321 -5.74 3.64 17.67
C SER A 321 -6.57 2.64 16.86
N ALA A 322 -6.00 2.12 15.76
CA ALA A 322 -6.65 1.13 14.91
C ALA A 322 -6.87 -0.19 15.66
N PHE A 323 -5.85 -0.67 16.39
CA PHE A 323 -5.92 -1.86 17.21
C PHE A 323 -7.01 -1.76 18.28
N ILE A 324 -7.02 -0.68 19.06
CA ILE A 324 -8.04 -0.45 20.10
C ILE A 324 -9.44 -0.41 19.49
N LYS A 325 -9.62 0.31 18.37
CA LYS A 325 -10.92 0.43 17.71
C LYS A 325 -11.44 -0.91 17.18
N VAL A 326 -10.58 -1.71 16.57
CA VAL A 326 -10.94 -3.05 16.05
C VAL A 326 -11.26 -4.01 17.20
N CYS A 327 -10.44 -4.01 18.27
CA CYS A 327 -10.68 -4.84 19.44
C CYS A 327 -12.01 -4.51 20.13
N ARG A 328 -12.34 -3.22 20.32
CA ARG A 328 -13.59 -2.80 21.00
C ARG A 328 -14.86 -3.25 20.28
N ARG A 329 -14.84 -3.40 18.94
CA ARG A 329 -16.00 -3.89 18.17
C ARG A 329 -16.31 -5.37 18.40
N SER A 330 -15.32 -6.15 18.81
CA SER A 330 -15.50 -7.59 19.04
C SER A 330 -16.32 -7.92 20.29
N VAL A 331 -16.56 -6.93 21.16
CA VAL A 331 -17.21 -7.14 22.47
C VAL A 331 -18.71 -6.86 22.43
N THR A 332 -19.22 -6.10 21.46
CA THR A 332 -20.65 -5.83 21.31
C THR A 332 -21.35 -6.98 20.58
N PRO A 333 -22.20 -7.79 21.24
CA PRO A 333 -23.02 -8.79 20.56
C PRO A 333 -24.02 -8.11 19.61
N PRO A 334 -24.42 -8.81 18.52
CA PRO A 334 -25.33 -8.28 17.51
C PRO A 334 -26.73 -7.97 18.03
#